data_AF-A0A9D9D9G8-F1
#
_entry.id   AF-A0A9D9D9G8-F1
#
_cell.length_a   1.000
_cell.length_b   1.000
_cell.length_c   1.000
_cell.angle_alpha   90.00
_cell.angle_beta   90.00
_cell.angle_gamma   90.00
#
_symmetry.space_group_name_H-M   'P 1'
#
loop_
_entity.id
_entity.type
_entity.pdbx_description
1 polymer ?
#
loop_
_entity_poly.entity_id
_entity_poly.type
_entity_poly.pdbx_seq_one_letter_code
_entity_poly.pdbx_strand_id
1 'polypeptide(L)'
;QQSDVTLLVDGRQLTSARDRKRQAELSLARVKLNEPLTVVGFGLGDEVRAFMAQSSQPVKVLLINPGLFYALLSIDDELWQLLQSPQVSFELYPQGKLPPRNSIIISSELYLDDSVYAEEKQRLKCLLDDDFAHRNYLQRLTWLKERVKAQESFLMGEQPFDAAEFAPVDEALVLASGPSLEDSRQTVQRLTAAGIATIAVDSALPYLSSIGLFPQYALSIDYRAFNLMQQGGRLTPASPFLDKVMLIYDVVADASLISWFKQRRFIFNRNFINAAAPLKAPLCGRLQMSGSVSTTALSLALTLGAKRIYITGMDFAYKGELSHAGTGADERIYNPLTRSDLKIMGNDGRLHTTQRNFLSYKYIIEDLIALHPEVEFINLSPCGAVIKGATFRKL
;
A
#
# COMPACT_ATOMS: atom_id res chain seq x y z
N GLN A 1 -29.44 -16.09 -27.26
CA GLN A 1 -28.15 -15.39 -27.26
C GLN A 1 -27.09 -16.43 -27.58
N GLN A 2 -26.41 -16.28 -28.71
CA GLN A 2 -25.33 -17.18 -29.10
C GLN A 2 -24.12 -16.83 -28.22
N SER A 3 -23.62 -17.79 -27.45
CA SER A 3 -22.45 -17.62 -26.60
C SER A 3 -21.19 -17.63 -27.46
N ASP A 4 -20.30 -16.66 -27.27
CA ASP A 4 -18.99 -16.66 -27.91
C ASP A 4 -18.12 -17.82 -27.37
N VAL A 5 -17.25 -18.36 -28.23
CA VAL A 5 -16.29 -19.38 -27.82
C VAL A 5 -15.09 -18.72 -27.13
N THR A 6 -14.78 -19.20 -25.93
CA THR A 6 -13.57 -18.83 -25.17
C THR A 6 -12.82 -20.09 -24.74
N LEU A 7 -11.53 -19.94 -24.45
CA LEU A 7 -10.68 -21.02 -23.96
C LEU A 7 -10.79 -21.15 -22.44
N LEU A 8 -10.89 -22.39 -21.98
CA LEU A 8 -10.85 -22.75 -20.57
C LEU A 8 -9.44 -23.26 -20.23
N VAL A 9 -8.72 -22.53 -19.38
CA VAL A 9 -7.38 -22.88 -18.90
C VAL A 9 -7.46 -22.98 -17.38
N ASP A 10 -7.08 -24.12 -16.81
CA ASP A 10 -7.18 -24.40 -15.37
C ASP A 10 -8.55 -24.07 -14.76
N GLY A 11 -9.62 -24.38 -15.49
CA GLY A 11 -11.00 -24.10 -15.07
C GLY A 11 -11.40 -22.62 -15.14
N ARG A 12 -10.57 -21.75 -15.73
CA ARG A 12 -10.83 -20.31 -15.90
C ARG A 12 -11.03 -19.97 -17.37
N GLN A 13 -12.05 -19.15 -17.65
CA GLN A 13 -12.27 -18.60 -18.97
C GLN A 13 -11.25 -17.47 -19.24
N LEU A 14 -10.55 -17.52 -20.37
CA LEU A 14 -9.59 -16.47 -20.74
C LEU A 14 -10.29 -15.15 -21.08
N THR A 15 -11.43 -15.23 -21.77
CA THR A 15 -12.24 -14.08 -22.18
C THR A 15 -13.71 -14.34 -21.89
N SER A 16 -14.58 -13.35 -22.09
CA SER A 16 -16.02 -13.48 -21.84
C SER A 16 -16.64 -14.57 -22.73
N ALA A 17 -17.26 -15.61 -22.15
CA ALA A 17 -18.04 -16.60 -22.91
C ALA A 17 -19.41 -16.08 -23.37
N ARG A 18 -19.80 -14.86 -22.96
CA ARG A 18 -21.11 -14.28 -23.30
C ARG A 18 -21.03 -13.32 -24.46
N ASP A 19 -20.03 -12.44 -24.44
CA ASP A 19 -19.80 -11.41 -25.44
C ASP A 19 -18.37 -10.88 -25.29
N ARG A 20 -17.48 -11.37 -26.15
CA ARG A 20 -16.04 -11.02 -26.15
C ARG A 20 -15.82 -9.60 -26.63
N LYS A 21 -16.51 -9.21 -27.69
CA LYS A 21 -16.41 -7.87 -28.27
C LYS A 21 -16.84 -6.80 -27.28
N ARG A 22 -17.97 -7.01 -26.59
CA ARG A 22 -18.46 -6.08 -25.58
C ARG A 22 -17.51 -5.96 -24.40
N GLN A 23 -16.90 -7.07 -23.97
CA GLN A 23 -15.89 -7.04 -22.91
C GLN A 23 -14.69 -6.19 -23.32
N ALA A 24 -14.20 -6.35 -24.56
CA ALA A 24 -13.11 -5.53 -25.08
C ALA A 24 -13.48 -4.03 -25.14
N GLU A 25 -14.69 -3.69 -25.62
CA GLU A 25 -15.21 -2.31 -25.63
C GLU A 25 -15.24 -1.68 -24.22
N LEU A 26 -15.69 -2.45 -23.22
CA LEU A 26 -15.72 -1.98 -21.83
C LEU A 26 -14.31 -1.73 -21.26
N SER A 27 -13.34 -2.55 -21.65
CA SER A 27 -11.93 -2.35 -21.29
C SER A 27 -11.37 -1.11 -21.97
N LEU A 28 -11.72 -0.89 -23.24
CA LEU A 28 -11.29 0.28 -24.02
C LEU A 28 -11.88 1.61 -23.54
N ALA A 29 -13.07 1.59 -22.92
CA ALA A 29 -13.68 2.78 -22.36
C ALA A 29 -12.85 3.44 -21.22
N ARG A 30 -11.82 2.75 -20.72
CA ARG A 30 -10.93 3.22 -19.64
C ARG A 30 -9.58 3.74 -20.12
N VAL A 31 -9.29 3.64 -21.42
CA VAL A 31 -8.01 4.06 -22.01
C VAL A 31 -8.20 5.22 -22.97
N LYS A 32 -7.10 5.87 -23.31
CA LYS A 32 -7.04 6.94 -24.30
C LYS A 32 -6.66 6.35 -25.66
N LEU A 33 -7.55 6.51 -26.63
CA LEU A 33 -7.36 5.97 -27.98
C LEU A 33 -6.32 6.74 -28.80
N ASN A 34 -5.98 7.98 -28.42
CA ASN A 34 -4.99 8.81 -29.11
C ASN A 34 -3.55 8.68 -28.55
N GLU A 35 -3.33 7.76 -27.60
CA GLU A 35 -2.02 7.46 -27.03
C GLU A 35 -1.67 5.98 -27.25
N PRO A 36 -0.38 5.58 -27.27
CA PRO A 36 0.01 4.16 -27.32
C PRO A 36 -0.64 3.35 -26.18
N LEU A 37 -1.07 2.13 -26.49
CA LEU A 37 -1.71 1.22 -25.53
C LEU A 37 -0.74 0.15 -25.06
N THR A 38 -0.73 -0.15 -23.76
CA THR A 38 -0.11 -1.37 -23.22
C THR A 38 -1.17 -2.36 -22.76
N VAL A 39 -1.14 -3.60 -23.24
CA VAL A 39 -2.00 -4.69 -22.76
C VAL A 39 -1.14 -5.67 -21.97
N VAL A 40 -1.50 -5.94 -20.71
CA VAL A 40 -0.81 -6.89 -19.84
C VAL A 40 -1.59 -8.19 -19.81
N GLY A 41 -0.97 -9.26 -20.30
CA GLY A 41 -1.68 -10.45 -20.76
C GLY A 41 -2.16 -10.27 -22.20
N PHE A 42 -2.57 -11.37 -22.82
CA PHE A 42 -3.05 -11.41 -24.19
C PHE A 42 -4.53 -11.81 -24.29
N GLY A 43 -5.01 -12.68 -23.40
CA GLY A 43 -6.32 -13.32 -23.50
C GLY A 43 -6.40 -14.06 -24.83
N LEU A 44 -7.34 -13.66 -25.67
CA LEU A 44 -7.43 -14.10 -27.08
C LEU A 44 -7.19 -12.93 -28.06
N GLY A 45 -6.65 -11.81 -27.58
CA GLY A 45 -6.34 -10.61 -28.34
C GLY A 45 -7.56 -9.76 -28.71
N ASP A 46 -8.68 -9.90 -28.00
CA ASP A 46 -9.92 -9.16 -28.26
C ASP A 46 -9.70 -7.64 -28.07
N GLU A 47 -9.04 -7.25 -26.98
CA GLU A 47 -8.72 -5.86 -26.66
C GLU A 47 -7.74 -5.23 -27.67
N VAL A 48 -6.77 -6.01 -28.15
CA VAL A 48 -5.81 -5.56 -29.18
C VAL A 48 -6.55 -5.26 -30.48
N ARG A 49 -7.36 -6.19 -30.98
CA ARG A 49 -8.14 -6.02 -32.21
C ARG A 49 -9.13 -4.86 -32.09
N ALA A 50 -9.82 -4.75 -30.96
CA ALA A 50 -10.79 -3.69 -30.72
C ALA A 50 -10.13 -2.29 -30.64
N PHE A 51 -8.89 -2.19 -30.12
CA PHE A 51 -8.13 -0.94 -30.13
C PHE A 51 -7.68 -0.56 -31.54
N MET A 52 -7.10 -1.51 -32.29
CA MET A 52 -6.64 -1.28 -33.67
C MET A 52 -7.77 -0.84 -34.61
N ALA A 53 -9.00 -1.32 -34.37
CA ALA A 53 -10.18 -0.88 -35.13
C ALA A 53 -10.55 0.60 -34.90
N GLN A 54 -10.06 1.22 -33.83
CA GLN A 54 -10.43 2.58 -33.42
C GLN A 54 -9.25 3.55 -33.34
N SER A 55 -8.02 3.06 -33.47
CA SER A 55 -6.80 3.83 -33.30
C SER A 55 -5.67 3.34 -34.19
N SER A 56 -4.83 4.26 -34.67
CA SER A 56 -3.58 3.99 -35.37
C SER A 56 -2.35 3.98 -34.44
N GLN A 57 -2.55 4.19 -33.13
CA GLN A 57 -1.45 4.23 -32.16
C GLN A 57 -0.85 2.84 -31.91
N PRO A 58 0.45 2.73 -31.59
CA PRO A 58 1.08 1.44 -31.29
C PRO A 58 0.43 0.72 -30.09
N VAL A 59 0.39 -0.60 -30.16
CA VAL A 59 -0.04 -1.51 -29.08
C VAL A 59 1.15 -2.37 -28.65
N LYS A 60 1.45 -2.37 -27.36
CA LYS A 60 2.44 -3.25 -26.75
C LYS A 60 1.73 -4.29 -25.89
N VAL A 61 1.95 -5.57 -26.17
CA VAL A 61 1.44 -6.69 -25.37
C VAL A 61 2.57 -7.21 -24.47
N LEU A 62 2.36 -7.16 -23.15
CA LEU A 62 3.28 -7.68 -22.14
C LEU A 62 2.80 -9.04 -21.65
N LEU A 63 3.56 -10.09 -21.98
CA LEU A 63 3.21 -11.47 -21.69
C LEU A 63 3.54 -11.84 -20.23
N ILE A 64 2.50 -12.19 -19.48
CA ILE A 64 2.59 -12.69 -18.08
C ILE A 64 2.38 -14.20 -17.96
N ASN A 65 2.02 -14.87 -19.06
CA ASN A 65 1.94 -16.33 -19.20
C ASN A 65 2.55 -16.75 -20.56
N PRO A 66 3.89 -16.73 -20.73
CA PRO A 66 4.53 -17.02 -22.01
C PRO A 66 4.22 -18.43 -22.54
N GLY A 67 4.10 -19.43 -21.65
CA GLY A 67 3.71 -20.78 -22.04
C GLY A 67 2.29 -20.87 -22.61
N LEU A 68 1.35 -20.13 -22.03
CA LEU A 68 -0.01 -20.00 -22.58
C LEU A 68 0.03 -19.33 -23.95
N PHE A 69 0.76 -18.22 -24.09
CA PHE A 69 0.88 -17.51 -25.36
C PHE A 69 1.46 -18.42 -26.46
N TYR A 70 2.49 -19.21 -26.13
CA TYR A 70 3.06 -20.20 -27.05
C TYR A 70 2.02 -21.25 -27.50
N ALA A 71 1.20 -21.74 -26.57
CA ALA A 71 0.12 -22.67 -26.92
C ALA A 71 -0.94 -22.02 -27.83
N LEU A 72 -1.29 -20.75 -27.58
CA LEU A 72 -2.24 -19.99 -28.40
C LEU A 72 -1.75 -19.82 -29.85
N LEU A 73 -0.45 -19.64 -30.06
CA LEU A 73 0.16 -19.60 -31.41
C LEU A 73 -0.08 -20.87 -32.22
N SER A 74 -0.38 -21.99 -31.59
CA SER A 74 -0.60 -23.27 -32.26
C SER A 74 -2.07 -23.52 -32.65
N ILE A 75 -3.00 -22.67 -32.20
CA ILE A 75 -4.45 -22.91 -32.33
C ILE A 75 -5.26 -21.71 -32.83
N ASP A 76 -4.70 -20.50 -32.82
CA ASP A 76 -5.34 -19.29 -33.35
C ASP A 76 -4.66 -18.83 -34.64
N ASP A 77 -5.19 -19.25 -35.78
CA ASP A 77 -4.68 -18.86 -37.11
C ASP A 77 -4.77 -17.34 -37.36
N GLU A 78 -5.67 -16.64 -36.66
CA GLU A 78 -5.80 -15.18 -36.78
C GLU A 78 -4.74 -14.43 -35.95
N LEU A 79 -4.15 -15.07 -34.94
CA LEU A 79 -3.06 -14.49 -34.14
C LEU A 79 -1.85 -14.14 -35.01
N TRP A 80 -1.62 -14.90 -36.07
CA TRP A 80 -0.56 -14.63 -37.04
C TRP A 80 -0.70 -13.23 -37.66
N GLN A 81 -1.93 -12.75 -37.91
CA GLN A 81 -2.15 -11.41 -38.47
C GLN A 81 -1.70 -10.31 -37.50
N LEU A 82 -1.89 -10.52 -36.19
CA LEU A 82 -1.42 -9.58 -35.17
C LEU A 82 0.11 -9.56 -35.08
N LEU A 83 0.78 -10.71 -35.23
CA LEU A 83 2.24 -10.79 -35.23
C LEU A 83 2.88 -10.08 -36.44
N GLN A 84 2.18 -10.04 -37.58
CA GLN A 84 2.64 -9.34 -38.77
C GLN A 84 2.34 -7.84 -38.75
N SER A 85 1.47 -7.38 -37.84
CA SER A 85 1.07 -5.98 -37.79
C SER A 85 2.22 -5.10 -37.25
N PRO A 86 2.65 -4.05 -37.98
CA PRO A 86 3.65 -3.12 -37.48
C PRO A 86 3.16 -2.26 -36.31
N GLN A 87 1.83 -2.27 -36.05
CA GLN A 87 1.23 -1.56 -34.93
C GLN A 87 1.38 -2.33 -33.61
N VAL A 88 1.61 -3.65 -33.66
CA VAL A 88 1.58 -4.52 -32.47
C VAL A 88 2.98 -5.05 -32.17
N SER A 89 3.39 -4.97 -30.91
CA SER A 89 4.63 -5.55 -30.40
C SER A 89 4.34 -6.46 -29.21
N PHE A 90 5.11 -7.55 -29.09
CA PHE A 90 5.00 -8.51 -27.99
C PHE A 90 6.32 -8.55 -27.23
N GLU A 91 6.25 -8.40 -25.91
CA GLU A 91 7.41 -8.43 -25.02
C GLU A 91 7.07 -9.28 -23.78
N LEU A 92 8.09 -9.90 -23.17
CA LEU A 92 7.93 -10.50 -21.85
C LEU A 92 7.72 -9.39 -20.81
N TYR A 93 6.90 -9.66 -19.79
CA TYR A 93 6.65 -8.67 -18.75
C TYR A 93 7.94 -8.29 -18.00
N PRO A 94 8.28 -7.00 -17.88
CA PRO A 94 9.50 -6.57 -17.21
C PRO A 94 9.39 -6.74 -15.69
N GLN A 95 10.41 -7.35 -15.08
CA GLN A 95 10.45 -7.52 -13.63
C GLN A 95 10.45 -6.17 -12.89
N GLY A 96 9.69 -6.09 -11.79
CA GLY A 96 9.67 -4.95 -10.89
C GLY A 96 9.14 -3.63 -11.48
N LYS A 97 8.51 -3.64 -12.65
CA LYS A 97 7.90 -2.44 -13.26
C LYS A 97 6.38 -2.57 -13.28
N LEU A 98 5.69 -1.48 -12.98
CA LEU A 98 4.25 -1.35 -13.20
C LEU A 98 3.97 -0.96 -14.66
N PRO A 99 2.80 -1.34 -15.22
CA PRO A 99 2.43 -0.90 -16.55
C PRO A 99 2.19 0.61 -16.58
N PRO A 100 2.31 1.26 -17.75
CA PRO A 100 2.01 2.69 -17.89
C PRO A 100 0.53 2.96 -17.63
N ARG A 101 0.17 4.23 -17.40
CA ARG A 101 -1.21 4.65 -17.11
C ARG A 101 -2.21 4.25 -18.20
N ASN A 102 -1.80 4.31 -19.48
CA ASN A 102 -2.65 3.91 -20.60
C ASN A 102 -2.51 2.41 -20.85
N SER A 103 -3.03 1.60 -19.93
CA SER A 103 -2.93 0.14 -20.01
C SER A 103 -4.23 -0.59 -19.70
N ILE A 104 -4.33 -1.82 -20.22
CA ILE A 104 -5.38 -2.79 -19.90
C ILE A 104 -4.71 -4.03 -19.31
N ILE A 105 -5.24 -4.54 -18.20
CA ILE A 105 -4.78 -5.79 -17.59
C ILE A 105 -5.82 -6.86 -17.82
N ILE A 106 -5.43 -7.95 -18.49
CA ILE A 106 -6.28 -9.12 -18.71
C ILE A 106 -6.38 -9.90 -17.40
N SER A 107 -7.43 -9.60 -16.63
CA SER A 107 -7.56 -10.08 -15.25
C SER A 107 -7.59 -11.61 -15.10
N SER A 108 -8.12 -12.35 -16.08
CA SER A 108 -8.18 -13.82 -16.07
C SER A 108 -6.79 -14.45 -15.98
N GLU A 109 -5.84 -13.90 -16.72
CA GLU A 109 -4.46 -14.37 -16.80
C GLU A 109 -3.64 -14.14 -15.52
N LEU A 110 -4.06 -13.23 -14.64
CA LEU A 110 -3.41 -13.03 -13.35
C LEU A 110 -3.53 -14.25 -12.43
N TYR A 111 -4.50 -15.13 -12.68
CA TYR A 111 -4.83 -16.28 -11.84
C TYR A 111 -4.51 -17.63 -12.49
N LEU A 112 -3.79 -17.61 -13.60
CA LEU A 112 -3.23 -18.79 -14.25
C LEU A 112 -1.80 -18.96 -13.76
N ASP A 113 -1.38 -20.21 -13.51
CA ASP A 113 -0.04 -20.59 -13.06
C ASP A 113 0.61 -19.55 -12.12
N ASP A 114 0.28 -19.64 -10.82
CA ASP A 114 0.79 -18.71 -9.81
C ASP A 114 2.32 -18.82 -9.61
N SER A 115 3.01 -19.80 -10.21
CA SER A 115 4.47 -19.91 -10.16
C SER A 115 5.18 -18.99 -11.16
N VAL A 116 4.53 -18.71 -12.29
CA VAL A 116 5.08 -17.89 -13.38
C VAL A 116 4.75 -16.43 -13.14
N TYR A 117 5.78 -15.56 -13.10
CA TYR A 117 5.63 -14.13 -12.79
C TYR A 117 4.85 -13.90 -11.48
N ALA A 118 5.10 -14.74 -10.47
CA ALA A 118 4.34 -14.75 -9.22
C ALA A 118 4.29 -13.37 -8.56
N GLU A 119 5.44 -12.70 -8.39
CA GLU A 119 5.52 -11.38 -7.78
C GLU A 119 4.82 -10.33 -8.63
N GLU A 120 5.07 -10.30 -9.95
CA GLU A 120 4.48 -9.33 -10.87
C GLU A 120 2.96 -9.47 -10.92
N LYS A 121 2.43 -10.69 -11.01
CA LYS A 121 0.98 -10.96 -10.95
C LYS A 121 0.39 -10.48 -9.63
N GLN A 122 1.09 -10.67 -8.50
CA GLN A 122 0.62 -10.13 -7.22
C GLN A 122 0.65 -8.60 -7.18
N ARG A 123 1.68 -7.95 -7.72
CA ARG A 123 1.73 -6.48 -7.86
C ARG A 123 0.60 -5.95 -8.76
N LEU A 124 0.31 -6.62 -9.88
CA LEU A 124 -0.79 -6.27 -10.78
C LEU A 124 -2.17 -6.47 -10.11
N LYS A 125 -2.36 -7.54 -9.34
CA LYS A 125 -3.56 -7.75 -8.51
C LYS A 125 -3.71 -6.60 -7.50
N CYS A 126 -2.63 -6.21 -6.81
CA CYS A 126 -2.63 -5.07 -5.89
C CYS A 126 -2.94 -3.73 -6.57
N LEU A 127 -2.47 -3.52 -7.80
CA LEU A 127 -2.79 -2.33 -8.60
C LEU A 127 -4.29 -2.24 -8.91
N LEU A 128 -4.91 -3.36 -9.31
CA LEU A 128 -6.36 -3.41 -9.55
C LEU A 128 -7.17 -3.18 -8.27
N ASP A 129 -6.70 -3.71 -7.13
CA ASP A 129 -7.31 -3.49 -5.82
C ASP A 129 -7.18 -2.02 -5.39
N ASP A 130 -6.04 -1.37 -5.65
CA ASP A 130 -5.81 0.04 -5.34
C ASP A 130 -6.71 0.96 -6.17
N ASP A 131 -6.86 0.71 -7.47
CA ASP A 131 -7.80 1.43 -8.33
C ASP A 131 -9.25 1.34 -7.80
N PHE A 132 -9.65 0.17 -7.32
CA PHE A 132 -10.96 -0.02 -6.71
C PHE A 132 -11.07 0.72 -5.38
N ALA A 133 -10.08 0.61 -4.50
CA ALA A 133 -10.04 1.32 -3.21
C ALA A 133 -10.06 2.84 -3.42
N HIS A 134 -9.33 3.35 -4.41
CA HIS A 134 -9.29 4.76 -4.76
C HIS A 134 -10.65 5.27 -5.22
N ARG A 135 -11.36 4.52 -6.09
CA ARG A 135 -12.74 4.89 -6.48
C ARG A 135 -13.69 4.97 -5.28
N ASN A 136 -13.61 4.02 -4.36
CA ASN A 136 -14.41 4.05 -3.13
C ASN A 136 -14.01 5.24 -2.22
N TYR A 137 -12.73 5.56 -2.15
CA TYR A 137 -12.25 6.75 -1.43
C TYR A 137 -12.81 8.05 -2.06
N LEU A 138 -12.79 8.16 -3.38
CA LEU A 138 -13.34 9.32 -4.10
C LEU A 138 -14.84 9.52 -3.83
N GLN A 139 -15.61 8.45 -3.72
CA GLN A 139 -17.03 8.53 -3.34
C GLN A 139 -17.24 9.11 -1.93
N ARG A 140 -16.28 8.90 -1.02
CA ARG A 140 -16.32 9.43 0.36
C ARG A 140 -15.67 10.81 0.49
N LEU A 141 -15.01 11.31 -0.56
CA LEU A 141 -14.17 12.51 -0.48
C LEU A 141 -14.98 13.75 -0.09
N THR A 142 -16.21 13.88 -0.57
CA THR A 142 -17.11 14.99 -0.19
C THR A 142 -17.38 14.99 1.32
N TRP A 143 -17.78 13.85 1.86
CA TRP A 143 -18.02 13.68 3.29
C TRP A 143 -16.75 13.94 4.13
N LEU A 144 -15.58 13.47 3.68
CA LEU A 144 -14.31 13.76 4.35
C LEU A 144 -14.00 15.27 4.37
N LYS A 145 -14.26 15.99 3.26
CA LYS A 145 -14.07 17.44 3.19
C LYS A 145 -15.02 18.19 4.15
N GLU A 146 -16.26 17.75 4.25
CA GLU A 146 -17.23 18.30 5.21
C GLU A 146 -16.78 18.08 6.65
N ARG A 147 -16.22 16.90 6.97
CA ARG A 147 -15.63 16.61 8.28
C ARG A 147 -14.46 17.54 8.60
N VAL A 148 -13.52 17.73 7.66
CA VAL A 148 -12.40 18.68 7.83
C VAL A 148 -12.93 20.09 8.10
N LYS A 149 -13.95 20.54 7.35
CA LYS A 149 -14.59 21.84 7.55
C LYS A 149 -15.30 21.94 8.92
N ALA A 150 -15.94 20.88 9.38
CA ALA A 150 -16.61 20.86 10.69
C ALA A 150 -15.62 21.05 11.86
N GLN A 151 -14.35 20.68 11.68
CA GLN A 151 -13.29 20.89 12.68
C GLN A 151 -12.35 22.06 12.34
N GLU A 152 -12.73 22.95 11.41
CA GLU A 152 -11.92 24.10 10.98
C GLU A 152 -11.51 25.01 12.15
N SER A 153 -12.44 25.33 13.05
CA SER A 153 -12.15 26.16 14.22
C SER A 153 -11.08 25.56 15.13
N PHE A 154 -11.05 24.23 15.25
CA PHE A 154 -9.99 23.53 15.98
C PHE A 154 -8.67 23.63 15.23
N LEU A 155 -8.66 23.31 13.93
CA LEU A 155 -7.46 23.33 13.09
C LEU A 155 -6.84 24.72 12.92
N MET A 156 -7.61 25.81 12.98
CA MET A 156 -7.08 27.18 12.91
C MET A 156 -6.15 27.54 14.08
N GLY A 157 -6.28 26.86 15.22
CA GLY A 157 -5.36 27.01 16.37
C GLY A 157 -4.08 26.19 16.24
N GLU A 158 -3.98 25.35 15.22
CA GLU A 158 -2.92 24.35 15.05
C GLU A 158 -1.85 24.84 14.08
N GLN A 159 -0.65 24.25 14.17
CA GLN A 159 0.45 24.59 13.27
C GLN A 159 0.67 23.47 12.24
N PRO A 160 0.97 23.81 10.97
CA PRO A 160 1.34 22.82 9.97
C PRO A 160 2.70 22.21 10.31
N PHE A 161 2.91 20.96 9.90
CA PHE A 161 4.23 20.36 9.95
C PHE A 161 5.15 21.05 8.94
N ASP A 162 6.25 21.62 9.43
CA ASP A 162 7.39 22.08 8.63
C ASP A 162 8.63 21.36 9.15
N ALA A 163 9.28 20.58 8.27
CA ALA A 163 10.47 19.82 8.62
C ALA A 163 11.63 20.71 9.11
N ALA A 164 11.69 21.97 8.67
CA ALA A 164 12.72 22.92 9.07
C ALA A 164 12.62 23.33 10.56
N GLU A 165 11.46 23.13 11.20
CA GLU A 165 11.28 23.37 12.64
C GLU A 165 11.84 22.24 13.50
N PHE A 166 12.19 21.10 12.91
CA PHE A 166 12.64 19.92 13.63
C PHE A 166 14.14 19.69 13.45
N ALA A 167 14.79 19.19 14.50
CA ALA A 167 16.17 18.78 14.42
C ALA A 167 16.31 17.62 13.40
N PRO A 168 17.30 17.66 12.50
CA PRO A 168 17.60 16.53 11.65
C PRO A 168 17.89 15.28 12.47
N VAL A 169 17.46 14.12 11.97
CA VAL A 169 17.71 12.83 12.59
C VAL A 169 18.65 12.03 11.70
N ASP A 170 19.76 11.50 12.24
CA ASP A 170 20.66 10.64 11.45
C ASP A 170 20.14 9.20 11.40
N GLU A 171 19.58 8.70 12.50
CA GLU A 171 18.99 7.37 12.62
C GLU A 171 17.56 7.45 13.18
N ALA A 172 16.65 6.68 12.60
CA ALA A 172 15.25 6.58 13.04
C ALA A 172 14.81 5.12 13.25
N LEU A 173 13.92 4.90 14.21
CA LEU A 173 13.25 3.66 14.51
C LEU A 173 11.74 3.86 14.32
N VAL A 174 11.20 3.24 13.28
CA VAL A 174 9.76 3.27 12.98
C VAL A 174 9.07 2.06 13.62
N LEU A 175 8.09 2.36 14.46
CA LEU A 175 7.34 1.41 15.28
C LEU A 175 5.92 1.27 14.72
N ALA A 176 5.70 0.22 13.92
CA ALA A 176 4.38 -0.17 13.47
C ALA A 176 3.73 -1.16 14.46
N SER A 177 2.48 -1.52 14.22
CA SER A 177 1.66 -2.19 15.22
C SER A 177 1.63 -3.72 15.14
N GLY A 178 2.34 -4.34 14.19
CA GLY A 178 2.38 -5.80 14.03
C GLY A 178 3.05 -6.54 15.21
N PRO A 179 2.73 -7.83 15.43
CA PRO A 179 3.25 -8.65 16.52
C PRO A 179 4.78 -8.62 16.74
N SER A 180 5.58 -8.41 15.70
CA SER A 180 7.04 -8.35 15.86
C SER A 180 7.55 -7.15 16.66
N LEU A 181 6.73 -6.11 16.86
CA LEU A 181 7.04 -5.04 17.80
C LEU A 181 7.25 -5.61 19.22
N GLU A 182 6.46 -6.61 19.59
CA GLU A 182 6.60 -7.29 20.88
C GLU A 182 7.84 -8.20 20.92
N ASP A 183 8.11 -8.93 19.84
CA ASP A 183 9.31 -9.75 19.72
C ASP A 183 10.60 -8.92 19.80
N SER A 184 10.57 -7.69 19.28
CA SER A 184 11.70 -6.78 19.22
C SER A 184 11.79 -5.85 20.44
N ARG A 185 10.97 -6.05 21.48
CA ARG A 185 10.86 -5.13 22.63
C ARG A 185 12.21 -4.73 23.22
N GLN A 186 13.10 -5.70 23.46
CA GLN A 186 14.41 -5.42 24.06
C GLN A 186 15.27 -4.55 23.15
N THR A 187 15.31 -4.87 21.85
CA THR A 187 16.05 -4.10 20.85
C THR A 187 15.48 -2.68 20.75
N VAL A 188 14.15 -2.54 20.70
CA VAL A 188 13.48 -1.23 20.70
C VAL A 188 13.87 -0.41 21.92
N GLN A 189 13.85 -0.98 23.13
CA GLN A 189 14.27 -0.29 24.35
C GLN A 189 15.74 0.17 24.29
N ARG A 190 16.64 -0.69 23.78
CA ARG A 190 18.07 -0.34 23.62
C ARG A 190 18.28 0.80 22.62
N LEU A 191 17.64 0.73 21.45
CA LEU A 191 17.77 1.75 20.40
C LEU A 191 17.20 3.10 20.87
N THR A 192 16.04 3.08 21.55
CA THR A 192 15.46 4.29 22.16
C THR A 192 16.39 4.87 23.22
N ALA A 193 16.97 4.04 24.09
CA ALA A 193 17.92 4.50 25.12
C ALA A 193 19.24 5.04 24.54
N ALA A 194 19.64 4.58 23.35
CA ALA A 194 20.78 5.10 22.60
C ALA A 194 20.51 6.45 21.91
N GLY A 195 19.30 7.01 22.05
CA GLY A 195 18.93 8.31 21.48
C GLY A 195 18.47 8.25 20.03
N ILE A 196 18.18 7.07 19.48
CA ILE A 196 17.65 6.94 18.12
C ILE A 196 16.26 7.55 18.04
N ALA A 197 15.97 8.24 16.93
CA ALA A 197 14.72 8.94 16.78
C ALA A 197 13.55 7.95 16.66
N THR A 198 12.50 8.05 17.46
CA THR A 198 11.40 7.06 17.47
C THR A 198 10.12 7.62 16.89
N ILE A 199 9.57 6.94 15.89
CA ILE A 199 8.35 7.32 15.18
C ILE A 199 7.36 6.15 15.25
N ALA A 200 6.27 6.31 15.99
CA ALA A 200 5.25 5.28 16.12
C ALA A 200 4.00 5.59 15.30
N VAL A 201 3.40 4.57 14.71
CA VAL A 201 2.02 4.67 14.21
C VAL A 201 1.03 4.66 15.38
N ASP A 202 -0.11 5.32 15.22
CA ASP A 202 -1.18 5.40 16.22
C ASP A 202 -1.57 4.05 16.85
N SER A 203 -1.76 3.02 16.03
CA SER A 203 -2.14 1.68 16.48
C SER A 203 -1.06 0.95 17.29
N ALA A 204 0.19 1.43 17.30
CA ALA A 204 1.25 0.88 18.15
C ALA A 204 1.24 1.50 19.56
N LEU A 205 0.66 2.70 19.73
CA LEU A 205 0.70 3.44 20.99
C LEU A 205 0.11 2.70 22.20
N PRO A 206 -1.00 1.94 22.08
CA PRO A 206 -1.52 1.16 23.21
C PRO A 206 -0.52 0.14 23.76
N TYR A 207 0.21 -0.56 22.88
CA TYR A 207 1.24 -1.51 23.29
C TYR A 207 2.47 -0.78 23.87
N LEU A 208 2.94 0.28 23.22
CA LEU A 208 4.09 1.05 23.71
C LEU A 208 3.81 1.65 25.10
N SER A 209 2.60 2.17 25.32
CA SER A 209 2.11 2.65 26.63
C SER A 209 2.15 1.56 27.69
N SER A 210 1.69 0.33 27.38
CA SER A 210 1.64 -0.78 28.34
C SER A 210 3.02 -1.26 28.80
N ILE A 211 4.07 -1.03 28.00
CA ILE A 211 5.45 -1.36 28.35
C ILE A 211 6.27 -0.15 28.83
N GLY A 212 5.63 1.01 29.01
CA GLY A 212 6.27 2.25 29.47
C GLY A 212 7.27 2.84 28.47
N LEU A 213 7.09 2.57 27.17
CA LEU A 213 7.95 3.10 26.12
C LEU A 213 7.30 4.29 25.43
N PHE A 214 8.03 5.40 25.37
CA PHE A 214 7.50 6.67 24.89
C PHE A 214 8.20 7.14 23.61
N PRO A 215 7.61 6.92 22.41
CA PRO A 215 8.15 7.47 21.17
C PRO A 215 8.22 9.00 21.19
N GLN A 216 9.14 9.56 20.42
CA GLN A 216 9.25 11.01 20.26
C GLN A 216 8.16 11.54 19.33
N TYR A 217 7.85 10.80 18.27
CA TYR A 217 6.81 11.14 17.32
C TYR A 217 5.73 10.05 17.28
N ALA A 218 4.47 10.47 17.20
CA ALA A 218 3.36 9.60 16.82
C ALA A 218 2.74 10.10 15.52
N LEU A 219 2.23 9.19 14.70
CA LEU A 219 1.57 9.50 13.45
C LEU A 219 0.15 8.94 13.40
N SER A 220 -0.82 9.78 13.05
CA SER A 220 -2.21 9.36 12.81
C SER A 220 -2.80 10.01 11.57
N ILE A 221 -3.30 9.20 10.63
CA ILE A 221 -3.82 9.70 9.33
C ILE A 221 -5.21 9.17 9.00
N ASP A 222 -5.81 8.33 9.87
CA ASP A 222 -7.14 7.74 9.67
C ASP A 222 -8.14 8.37 10.65
N TYR A 223 -9.28 8.82 10.13
CA TYR A 223 -10.38 9.36 10.93
C TYR A 223 -10.97 8.34 11.92
N ARG A 224 -10.71 7.04 11.74
CA ARG A 224 -11.18 5.95 12.60
C ARG A 224 -10.20 5.59 13.71
N ALA A 225 -9.00 6.17 13.73
CA ALA A 225 -7.94 5.82 14.67
C ALA A 225 -8.40 5.93 16.13
N PHE A 226 -9.21 6.94 16.45
CA PHE A 226 -9.77 7.14 17.78
C PHE A 226 -10.52 5.91 18.32
N ASN A 227 -11.37 5.30 17.48
CA ASN A 227 -12.16 4.14 17.89
C ASN A 227 -11.29 2.92 18.19
N LEU A 228 -10.19 2.76 17.45
CA LEU A 228 -9.25 1.64 17.63
C LEU A 228 -8.40 1.83 18.89
N MET A 229 -7.96 3.06 19.20
CA MET A 229 -7.13 3.33 20.37
C MET A 229 -7.86 3.22 21.71
N GLN A 230 -9.19 3.38 21.71
CA GLN A 230 -10.01 3.22 22.91
C GLN A 230 -10.21 1.75 23.29
N GLN A 231 -9.94 0.82 22.36
CA GLN A 231 -10.12 -0.61 22.64
C GLN A 231 -9.07 -1.10 23.64
N GLY A 232 -9.54 -1.79 24.70
CA GLY A 232 -8.69 -2.38 25.73
C GLY A 232 -8.19 -1.42 26.82
N GLY A 233 -8.51 -0.11 26.77
CA GLY A 233 -8.22 0.85 27.86
C GLY A 233 -6.74 1.11 28.16
N ARG A 234 -5.83 0.70 27.26
CA ARG A 234 -4.36 0.76 27.46
C ARG A 234 -3.76 2.14 27.18
N LEU A 235 -4.52 3.00 26.52
CA LEU A 235 -4.19 4.40 26.30
C LEU A 235 -5.42 5.24 26.61
N THR A 236 -5.26 6.23 27.48
CA THR A 236 -6.34 7.14 27.88
C THR A 236 -5.86 8.58 27.73
N PRO A 237 -6.76 9.56 27.58
CA PRO A 237 -6.38 10.97 27.48
C PRO A 237 -5.61 11.49 28.71
N ALA A 238 -5.74 10.82 29.86
CA ALA A 238 -5.03 11.17 31.08
C ALA A 238 -3.59 10.59 31.15
N SER A 239 -3.15 9.85 30.14
CA SER A 239 -1.83 9.22 30.15
C SER A 239 -0.72 10.27 30.05
N PRO A 240 0.19 10.38 31.05
CA PRO A 240 1.27 11.37 31.05
C PRO A 240 2.32 11.11 29.96
N PHE A 241 2.27 9.94 29.33
CA PHE A 241 3.03 9.63 28.11
C PHE A 241 2.74 10.63 27.00
N LEU A 242 1.47 10.98 26.77
CA LEU A 242 1.00 11.78 25.64
C LEU A 242 1.57 13.20 25.63
N ASP A 243 1.89 13.75 26.80
CA ASP A 243 2.49 15.07 26.96
C ASP A 243 3.89 15.17 26.33
N LYS A 244 4.58 14.04 26.22
CA LYS A 244 5.97 13.94 25.74
C LYS A 244 6.07 13.58 24.25
N VAL A 245 4.95 13.28 23.61
CA VAL A 245 4.91 12.84 22.21
C VAL A 245 4.51 14.00 21.30
N MET A 246 5.27 14.22 20.24
CA MET A 246 4.86 15.07 19.13
C MET A 246 3.93 14.29 18.20
N LEU A 247 2.65 14.66 18.17
CA LEU A 247 1.71 14.09 17.21
C LEU A 247 1.82 14.79 15.86
N ILE A 248 2.18 14.04 14.83
CA ILE A 248 1.99 14.44 13.43
C ILE A 248 0.68 13.81 12.96
N TYR A 249 -0.26 14.59 12.40
CA TYR A 249 -1.57 14.05 12.05
C TYR A 249 -2.15 14.62 10.77
N ASP A 250 -2.89 13.80 10.01
CA ASP A 250 -3.64 14.31 8.85
C ASP A 250 -4.87 15.11 9.32
N VAL A 251 -5.20 16.20 8.62
CA VAL A 251 -6.40 17.02 8.87
C VAL A 251 -7.71 16.24 8.86
N VAL A 252 -7.80 15.01 8.35
CA VAL A 252 -8.99 14.15 8.46
C VAL A 252 -9.08 13.37 9.78
N ALA A 253 -7.98 13.27 10.54
CA ALA A 253 -7.95 12.59 11.82
C ALA A 253 -8.95 13.21 12.80
N ASP A 254 -9.43 12.42 13.76
CA ASP A 254 -10.46 12.83 14.70
C ASP A 254 -9.92 13.82 15.73
N ALA A 255 -10.56 14.99 15.86
CA ALA A 255 -10.18 16.02 16.84
C ALA A 255 -10.14 15.50 18.27
N SER A 256 -10.97 14.52 18.63
CA SER A 256 -10.99 13.91 19.96
C SER A 256 -9.66 13.22 20.26
N LEU A 257 -9.12 12.47 19.29
CA LEU A 257 -7.79 11.88 19.39
C LEU A 257 -6.71 12.96 19.46
N ILE A 258 -6.77 13.93 18.55
CA ILE A 258 -5.73 14.97 18.44
C ILE A 258 -5.62 15.75 19.76
N SER A 259 -6.76 16.01 20.41
CA SER A 259 -6.82 16.72 21.69
C SER A 259 -6.09 16.03 22.85
N TRP A 260 -5.80 14.73 22.73
CA TRP A 260 -5.06 13.98 23.75
C TRP A 260 -3.58 14.38 23.81
N PHE A 261 -3.04 14.98 22.75
CA PHE A 261 -1.64 15.34 22.63
C PHE A 261 -1.45 16.84 22.84
N LYS A 262 -0.47 17.21 23.69
CA LYS A 262 -0.09 18.61 23.92
C LYS A 262 0.72 19.21 22.78
N GLN A 263 1.59 18.40 22.18
CA GLN A 263 2.46 18.80 21.09
C GLN A 263 1.98 18.15 19.81
N ARG A 264 1.69 18.97 18.80
CA ARG A 264 1.06 18.46 17.58
C ARG A 264 1.31 19.37 16.38
N ARG A 265 1.33 18.74 15.20
CA ARG A 265 1.44 19.39 13.88
C ARG A 265 0.56 18.67 12.86
N PHE A 266 -0.19 19.43 12.08
CA PHE A 266 -1.02 18.84 11.04
C PHE A 266 -0.26 18.69 9.71
N ILE A 267 -0.62 17.65 8.97
CA ILE A 267 -0.30 17.43 7.56
C ILE A 267 -1.60 17.32 6.77
N PHE A 268 -1.54 17.44 5.46
CA PHE A 268 -2.70 17.16 4.60
C PHE A 268 -2.26 16.66 3.24
N ASN A 269 -3.08 15.80 2.64
CA ASN A 269 -2.91 15.43 1.24
C ASN A 269 -3.54 16.45 0.28
N ARG A 270 -3.13 16.39 -1.00
CA ARG A 270 -3.57 17.35 -2.04
C ARG A 270 -5.09 17.44 -2.22
N ASN A 271 -5.84 16.38 -1.93
CA ASN A 271 -7.29 16.37 -2.09
C ASN A 271 -8.00 17.31 -1.12
N PHE A 272 -7.32 17.71 -0.04
CA PHE A 272 -7.84 18.59 1.00
C PHE A 272 -7.31 20.02 0.89
N ILE A 273 -6.48 20.38 -0.11
CA ILE A 273 -5.92 21.73 -0.25
C ILE A 273 -7.00 22.82 -0.15
N ASN A 274 -8.14 22.66 -0.84
CA ASN A 274 -9.20 23.68 -0.81
C ASN A 274 -9.97 23.70 0.52
N ALA A 275 -10.13 22.54 1.18
CA ALA A 275 -10.77 22.46 2.50
C ALA A 275 -9.82 22.96 3.61
N ALA A 276 -8.51 22.83 3.40
CA ALA A 276 -7.43 23.27 4.27
C ALA A 276 -6.86 24.64 3.88
N ALA A 277 -7.40 25.29 2.84
CA ALA A 277 -6.93 26.60 2.36
C ALA A 277 -6.93 27.68 3.45
N PRO A 278 -7.89 27.72 4.40
CA PRO A 278 -7.86 28.64 5.53
C PRO A 278 -6.67 28.40 6.48
N LEU A 279 -6.02 27.23 6.43
CA LEU A 279 -5.02 26.76 7.40
C LEU A 279 -3.57 27.17 7.06
N LYS A 280 -3.35 28.29 6.35
CA LYS A 280 -2.00 28.76 5.94
C LYS A 280 -1.19 27.67 5.18
N ALA A 281 -1.87 26.96 4.29
CA ALA A 281 -1.40 25.76 3.59
C ALA A 281 -0.11 25.81 2.70
N PRO A 282 0.47 26.96 2.27
CA PRO A 282 1.64 26.90 1.38
C PRO A 282 2.93 26.31 1.97
N LEU A 283 3.00 26.06 3.29
CA LEU A 283 4.24 25.70 4.01
C LEU A 283 4.33 24.25 4.48
N CYS A 284 3.31 23.42 4.25
CA CYS A 284 3.29 22.08 4.83
C CYS A 284 4.31 21.15 4.15
N GLY A 285 5.25 20.61 4.94
CA GLY A 285 6.18 19.56 4.53
C GLY A 285 5.39 18.38 3.95
N ARG A 286 5.60 18.09 2.67
CA ARG A 286 4.84 17.08 1.94
C ARG A 286 5.33 15.69 2.34
N LEU A 287 4.69 15.10 3.35
CA LEU A 287 4.86 13.67 3.61
C LEU A 287 4.14 12.87 2.52
N GLN A 288 4.80 11.80 2.04
CA GLN A 288 4.17 10.83 1.18
C GLN A 288 3.15 10.03 1.99
N MET A 289 1.88 10.19 1.64
CA MET A 289 0.77 9.49 2.25
C MET A 289 0.22 8.48 1.25
N SER A 290 0.52 7.18 1.44
CA SER A 290 0.02 6.12 0.57
C SER A 290 -0.14 4.79 1.32
N GLY A 291 -1.26 4.13 1.10
CA GLY A 291 -1.56 2.80 1.63
C GLY A 291 -1.85 2.75 3.13
N SER A 292 -0.86 3.03 3.97
CA SER A 292 -0.92 2.84 5.43
C SER A 292 -0.22 3.95 6.21
N VAL A 293 -0.54 4.06 7.51
CA VAL A 293 0.16 4.95 8.45
C VAL A 293 1.66 4.65 8.48
N SER A 294 2.04 3.38 8.31
CA SER A 294 3.45 2.93 8.34
C SER A 294 4.28 3.53 7.20
N THR A 295 3.70 3.64 6.00
CA THR A 295 4.35 4.29 4.85
C THR A 295 4.62 5.76 5.15
N THR A 296 3.64 6.46 5.72
CA THR A 296 3.79 7.87 6.06
C THR A 296 4.79 8.08 7.21
N ALA A 297 4.90 7.12 8.15
CA ALA A 297 5.90 7.15 9.21
C ALA A 297 7.34 7.00 8.66
N LEU A 298 7.52 6.16 7.64
CA LEU A 298 8.79 6.10 6.89
C LEU A 298 9.07 7.41 6.14
N SER A 299 8.05 7.98 5.50
CA SER A 299 8.19 9.27 4.84
C SER A 299 8.59 10.38 5.83
N LEU A 300 8.09 10.35 7.07
CA LEU A 300 8.50 11.29 8.10
C LEU A 300 9.97 11.10 8.47
N ALA A 301 10.43 9.87 8.70
CA ALA A 301 11.85 9.59 8.97
C ALA A 301 12.77 10.13 7.87
N LEU A 302 12.42 9.87 6.61
CA LEU A 302 13.16 10.36 5.44
C LEU A 302 13.16 11.89 5.36
N THR A 303 12.00 12.51 5.62
CA THR A 303 11.84 13.97 5.60
C THR A 303 12.65 14.65 6.71
N LEU A 304 12.80 14.00 7.86
CA LEU A 304 13.66 14.45 8.96
C LEU A 304 15.15 14.19 8.71
N GLY A 305 15.53 13.56 7.60
CA GLY A 305 16.92 13.38 7.17
C GLY A 305 17.58 12.06 7.58
N ALA A 306 16.80 11.06 8.01
CA ALA A 306 17.33 9.76 8.43
C ALA A 306 18.14 9.09 7.31
N LYS A 307 19.38 8.70 7.62
CA LYS A 307 20.27 7.92 6.74
C LYS A 307 20.24 6.43 7.05
N ARG A 308 19.76 6.08 8.24
CA ARG A 308 19.45 4.71 8.63
C ARG A 308 18.09 4.64 9.29
N ILE A 309 17.26 3.71 8.83
CA ILE A 309 15.91 3.51 9.35
C ILE A 309 15.73 2.06 9.77
N TYR A 310 15.53 1.85 11.07
CA TYR A 310 15.11 0.57 11.63
C TYR A 310 13.58 0.49 11.58
N ILE A 311 13.04 -0.66 11.20
CA ILE A 311 11.60 -0.91 11.14
C ILE A 311 11.25 -2.15 11.96
N THR A 312 10.19 -2.06 12.76
CA THR A 312 9.60 -3.20 13.48
C THR A 312 8.08 -3.06 13.54
N GLY A 313 7.37 -4.19 13.65
CA GLY A 313 5.91 -4.23 13.61
C GLY A 313 5.31 -3.98 12.22
N MET A 314 6.14 -3.90 11.18
CA MET A 314 5.71 -3.86 9.78
C MET A 314 5.67 -5.29 9.23
N ASP A 315 4.82 -6.12 9.84
CA ASP A 315 4.90 -7.56 9.59
C ASP A 315 4.33 -7.98 8.24
N PHE A 316 3.24 -7.36 7.78
CA PHE A 316 2.53 -7.74 6.54
C PHE A 316 2.25 -9.25 6.42
N ALA A 317 2.18 -9.92 7.57
CA ALA A 317 1.96 -11.34 7.74
C ALA A 317 1.37 -11.55 9.13
N TYR A 318 0.60 -12.63 9.30
CA TYR A 318 0.03 -13.00 10.58
C TYR A 318 1.01 -13.85 11.38
N LYS A 319 1.12 -13.58 12.68
CA LYS A 319 1.78 -14.48 13.65
C LYS A 319 0.71 -15.34 14.31
N GLY A 320 0.44 -16.51 13.74
CA GLY A 320 -0.73 -17.31 14.11
C GLY A 320 -2.02 -16.59 13.71
N GLU A 321 -2.84 -16.21 14.69
CA GLU A 321 -4.08 -15.42 14.49
C GLU A 321 -3.91 -13.94 14.89
N LEU A 322 -2.68 -13.52 15.20
CA LEU A 322 -2.39 -12.16 15.67
C LEU A 322 -2.01 -11.26 14.50
N SER A 323 -2.61 -10.07 14.45
CA SER A 323 -2.28 -9.01 13.49
C SER A 323 -1.72 -7.75 14.15
N HIS A 324 -1.80 -7.62 15.48
CA HIS A 324 -1.28 -6.48 16.22
C HIS A 324 -0.50 -6.95 17.48
N ALA A 325 0.43 -6.14 17.96
CA ALA A 325 1.22 -6.39 19.16
C ALA A 325 0.39 -6.20 20.44
N GLY A 326 0.66 -7.04 21.44
CA GLY A 326 -0.03 -7.00 22.73
C GLY A 326 -1.49 -7.42 22.70
N THR A 327 -2.10 -7.79 21.58
CA THR A 327 -3.49 -8.27 21.56
C THR A 327 -3.60 -9.59 22.32
N GLY A 328 -4.53 -9.67 23.26
CA GLY A 328 -4.80 -10.90 24.01
C GLY A 328 -5.52 -11.96 23.17
N ALA A 329 -5.65 -13.18 23.70
CA ALA A 329 -6.34 -14.28 23.02
C ALA A 329 -7.83 -14.00 22.71
N ASP A 330 -8.44 -12.98 23.30
CA ASP A 330 -9.83 -12.57 23.07
C ASP A 330 -9.96 -11.44 22.02
N GLU A 331 -8.86 -10.79 21.63
CA GLU A 331 -8.80 -9.70 20.64
C GLU A 331 -8.30 -10.20 19.28
N ARG A 332 -8.59 -11.48 18.94
CA ARG A 332 -8.18 -12.12 17.69
C ARG A 332 -8.78 -11.39 16.48
N ILE A 333 -8.01 -10.49 15.90
CA ILE A 333 -8.30 -9.87 14.60
C ILE A 333 -7.87 -10.85 13.50
N TYR A 334 -8.49 -12.03 13.49
CA TYR A 334 -8.45 -12.95 12.36
C TYR A 334 -9.87 -13.46 12.13
N ASN A 335 -10.61 -12.76 11.27
CA ASN A 335 -11.96 -13.18 10.92
C ASN A 335 -11.89 -14.52 10.17
N PRO A 336 -12.44 -15.62 10.71
CA PRO A 336 -12.38 -16.94 10.08
C PRO A 336 -13.06 -16.98 8.71
N LEU A 337 -14.03 -16.09 8.48
CA LEU A 337 -14.77 -15.96 7.21
C LEU A 337 -13.95 -15.26 6.11
N THR A 338 -12.83 -14.61 6.46
CA THR A 338 -11.92 -13.94 5.52
C THR A 338 -10.55 -14.60 5.49
N ARG A 339 -10.48 -15.90 5.80
CA ARG A 339 -9.25 -16.69 5.68
C ARG A 339 -8.65 -16.49 4.29
N SER A 340 -7.47 -15.87 4.27
CA SER A 340 -6.72 -15.69 3.04
C SER A 340 -5.80 -16.89 2.88
N ASP A 341 -5.85 -17.52 1.70
CA ASP A 341 -4.90 -18.56 1.31
C ASP A 341 -3.56 -18.00 0.84
N LEU A 342 -3.41 -16.67 0.85
CA LEU A 342 -2.18 -16.01 0.44
C LEU A 342 -1.07 -16.30 1.45
N LYS A 343 0.09 -16.67 0.91
CA LYS A 343 1.32 -16.91 1.66
C LYS A 343 2.40 -15.93 1.21
N ILE A 344 3.27 -15.57 2.15
CA ILE A 344 4.44 -14.74 1.89
C ILE A 344 5.65 -15.26 2.66
N MET A 345 6.84 -15.10 2.10
CA MET A 345 8.09 -15.44 2.76
C MET A 345 8.35 -14.46 3.91
N GLY A 346 8.57 -15.00 5.11
CA GLY A 346 9.01 -14.26 6.28
C GLY A 346 10.54 -14.17 6.39
N ASN A 347 11.01 -13.25 7.22
CA ASN A 347 12.44 -13.08 7.52
C ASN A 347 13.04 -14.29 8.26
N ASP A 348 12.21 -15.15 8.86
CA ASP A 348 12.58 -16.44 9.46
C ASP A 348 12.75 -17.57 8.43
N GLY A 349 12.59 -17.29 7.14
CA GLY A 349 12.69 -18.26 6.05
C GLY A 349 11.47 -19.18 5.90
N ARG A 350 10.35 -18.87 6.56
CA ARG A 350 9.11 -19.65 6.50
C ARG A 350 8.01 -18.90 5.76
N LEU A 351 7.06 -19.63 5.21
CA LEU A 351 5.85 -19.05 4.63
C LEU A 351 4.82 -18.74 5.72
N HIS A 352 4.40 -17.48 5.79
CA HIS A 352 3.37 -17.01 6.70
C HIS A 352 2.10 -16.63 5.95
N THR A 353 0.95 -16.77 6.59
CA THR A 353 -0.31 -16.28 6.04
C THR A 353 -0.27 -14.76 5.93
N THR A 354 -0.76 -14.22 4.82
CA THR A 354 -0.90 -12.78 4.60
C THR A 354 -2.28 -12.49 3.99
N GLN A 355 -2.53 -11.23 3.61
CA GLN A 355 -3.77 -10.81 2.97
C GLN A 355 -3.50 -9.72 1.93
N ARG A 356 -4.48 -9.42 1.07
CA ARG A 356 -4.35 -8.51 -0.09
C ARG A 356 -3.80 -7.13 0.28
N ASN A 357 -4.39 -6.48 1.27
CA ASN A 357 -3.96 -5.15 1.73
C ASN A 357 -2.55 -5.17 2.33
N PHE A 358 -2.14 -6.23 3.04
CA PHE A 358 -0.78 -6.36 3.55
C PHE A 358 0.25 -6.42 2.41
N LEU A 359 -0.04 -7.17 1.34
CA LEU A 359 0.79 -7.18 0.14
C LEU A 359 0.88 -5.79 -0.50
N SER A 360 -0.25 -5.07 -0.62
CA SER A 360 -0.24 -3.70 -1.16
C SER A 360 0.64 -2.77 -0.33
N TYR A 361 0.54 -2.81 1.02
CA TYR A 361 1.36 -1.98 1.90
C TYR A 361 2.84 -2.32 1.79
N LYS A 362 3.18 -3.60 1.73
CA LYS A 362 4.55 -4.07 1.50
C LYS A 362 5.10 -3.50 0.19
N TYR A 363 4.38 -3.64 -0.93
CA TYR A 363 4.86 -3.16 -2.22
C TYR A 363 5.05 -1.65 -2.26
N ILE A 364 4.14 -0.88 -1.64
CA ILE A 364 4.28 0.58 -1.51
C ILE A 364 5.56 0.94 -0.74
N ILE A 365 5.90 0.19 0.31
CA ILE A 365 7.12 0.43 1.09
C ILE A 365 8.37 0.02 0.31
N GLU A 366 8.34 -1.09 -0.42
CA GLU A 366 9.46 -1.49 -1.29
C GLU A 366 9.73 -0.46 -2.38
N ASP A 367 8.67 0.10 -2.97
CA ASP A 367 8.78 1.17 -3.96
C ASP A 367 9.34 2.45 -3.32
N LEU A 368 8.93 2.79 -2.10
CA LEU A 368 9.50 3.90 -1.33
C LEU A 368 11.00 3.67 -1.05
N ILE A 369 11.39 2.49 -0.57
CA ILE A 369 12.78 2.15 -0.29
C ILE A 369 13.63 2.24 -1.57
N ALA A 370 13.11 1.75 -2.70
CA ALA A 370 13.81 1.80 -3.98
C ALA A 370 14.06 3.23 -4.49
N LEU A 371 13.24 4.21 -4.07
CA LEU A 371 13.44 5.64 -4.38
C LEU A 371 14.53 6.30 -3.51
N HIS A 372 15.00 5.64 -2.45
CA HIS A 372 15.97 6.15 -1.49
C HIS A 372 17.19 5.21 -1.32
N PRO A 373 17.96 4.95 -2.40
CA PRO A 373 19.13 4.06 -2.34
C PRO A 373 20.25 4.58 -1.42
N GLU A 374 20.23 5.85 -1.04
CA GLU A 374 21.15 6.49 -0.10
C GLU A 374 20.87 6.16 1.38
N VAL A 375 19.72 5.56 1.69
CA VAL A 375 19.28 5.26 3.05
C VAL A 375 19.36 3.77 3.35
N GLU A 376 19.95 3.41 4.49
CA GLU A 376 20.01 2.03 4.97
C GLU A 376 18.72 1.65 5.71
N PHE A 377 17.93 0.72 5.15
CA PHE A 377 16.73 0.19 5.81
C PHE A 377 17.03 -1.16 6.49
N ILE A 378 16.71 -1.27 7.78
CA ILE A 378 16.95 -2.45 8.60
C ILE A 378 15.62 -2.98 9.14
N ASN A 379 15.23 -4.19 8.73
CA ASN A 379 14.05 -4.85 9.25
C ASN A 379 14.40 -5.64 10.52
N LEU A 380 13.71 -5.36 11.62
CA LEU A 380 13.88 -6.05 12.89
C LEU A 380 12.81 -7.13 13.13
N SER A 381 11.87 -7.29 12.20
CA SER A 381 10.67 -8.12 12.36
C SER A 381 10.93 -9.59 12.00
N PRO A 382 11.13 -10.53 12.95
CA PRO A 382 11.60 -11.88 12.61
C PRO A 382 10.54 -12.71 11.89
N CYS A 383 9.28 -12.62 12.32
CA CYS A 383 8.13 -13.29 11.68
C CYS A 383 7.43 -12.40 10.64
N GLY A 384 7.94 -11.19 10.38
CA GLY A 384 7.41 -10.30 9.37
C GLY A 384 7.84 -10.75 7.97
N ALA A 385 7.08 -10.35 6.95
CA ALA A 385 7.39 -10.57 5.55
C ALA A 385 8.77 -10.00 5.20
N VAL A 386 9.46 -10.66 4.27
CA VAL A 386 10.65 -10.10 3.62
C VAL A 386 10.23 -8.85 2.86
N ILE A 387 10.90 -7.73 3.13
CA ILE A 387 10.68 -6.44 2.46
C ILE A 387 11.93 -6.15 1.62
N LYS A 388 11.79 -6.17 0.30
CA LYS A 388 12.86 -5.89 -0.66
C LYS A 388 13.44 -4.50 -0.40
N GLY A 389 14.78 -4.45 -0.30
CA GLY A 389 15.52 -3.22 0.03
C GLY A 389 15.71 -2.98 1.53
N ALA A 390 14.99 -3.68 2.42
CA ALA A 390 15.24 -3.65 3.85
C ALA A 390 15.95 -4.94 4.31
N THR A 391 17.13 -4.79 4.92
CA THR A 391 17.92 -5.94 5.37
C THR A 391 17.44 -6.41 6.73
N PHE A 392 17.07 -7.69 6.85
CA PHE A 392 16.74 -8.27 8.15
C PHE A 392 17.97 -8.37 9.05
N ARG A 393 17.88 -7.89 10.30
CA ARG A 393 18.92 -8.05 11.33
C ARG A 393 18.31 -8.42 12.67
N LYS A 394 18.99 -9.34 13.38
CA LYS A 394 18.72 -9.67 14.78
C LYS A 394 19.78 -8.97 15.64
N LEU A 395 19.37 -7.98 16.43
CA LEU A 395 20.23 -7.09 17.23
C LEU A 395 20.10 -7.33 18.73
#